data_AF-A0A961U334-F1
#
_entry.id   AF-A0A961U334-F1
#
_cell.length_a   1.000
_cell.length_b   1.000
_cell.length_c   1.000
_cell.angle_alpha   90.00
_cell.angle_beta   90.00
_cell.angle_gamma   90.00
#
_symmetry.space_group_name_H-M   'P 1'
#
loop_
_entity.id
_entity.type
_entity.pdbx_description
1 polymer ?
#
loop_
_entity_poly.entity_id
_entity_poly.type
_entity_poly.pdbx_seq_one_letter_code
_entity_poly.pdbx_strand_id
1 'polypeptide(L)'
;AMLDCSRRGDIVLDPFGGSGTTLIAAHRTGRRARVIELDEKYCDTALRRYRRITNSDPVHLATGRTLSALEEDEDFRFERALE
;
A
#
# COMPACT_ATOMS: atom_id res chain seq x y z
N ALA A 1 0.98 -20.27 -6.12
CA ALA A 1 1.17 -19.33 -7.24
C ALA A 1 2.39 -18.43 -7.06
N MET A 2 2.39 -17.43 -6.14
CA MET A 2 3.52 -16.48 -6.02
C MET A 2 4.87 -17.15 -5.72
N LEU A 3 4.91 -18.14 -4.83
CA LEU A 3 6.15 -18.85 -4.48
C LEU A 3 6.64 -19.80 -5.58
N ASP A 4 5.72 -20.32 -6.39
CA ASP A 4 6.04 -21.29 -7.44
C ASP A 4 6.60 -20.61 -8.70
N CYS A 5 6.23 -19.35 -8.92
CA CYS A 5 6.54 -18.61 -10.14
C CYS A 5 7.42 -17.36 -9.92
N SER A 6 8.00 -17.16 -8.72
CA SER A 6 8.90 -16.03 -8.45
C SER A 6 9.98 -16.37 -7.43
N ARG A 7 11.13 -15.70 -7.55
CA ARG A 7 12.23 -15.76 -6.58
C ARG A 7 12.15 -14.59 -5.60
N ARG A 8 12.88 -14.70 -4.49
CA ARG A 8 13.07 -13.56 -3.58
C ARG A 8 13.69 -12.39 -4.34
N GLY A 9 13.23 -11.18 -4.07
CA GLY A 9 13.66 -9.95 -4.75
C GLY A 9 12.89 -9.65 -6.05
N ASP A 10 12.21 -10.63 -6.66
CA ASP A 10 11.43 -10.40 -7.88
C ASP A 10 10.27 -9.44 -7.63
N ILE A 11 9.80 -8.81 -8.72
CA ILE A 11 8.65 -7.93 -8.74
C ILE A 11 7.39 -8.71 -9.08
N VAL A 12 6.36 -8.57 -8.26
CA VAL A 12 4.99 -9.05 -8.52
C VAL A 12 4.10 -7.86 -8.83
N LEU A 13 3.52 -7.84 -10.04
CA LEU A 13 2.56 -6.81 -10.47
C LEU A 13 1.13 -7.28 -10.15
N ASP A 14 0.35 -6.41 -9.54
CA ASP A 14 -1.08 -6.59 -9.31
C ASP A 14 -1.85 -5.33 -9.72
N PRO A 15 -2.53 -5.34 -10.88
CA PRO A 15 -3.26 -4.17 -11.36
C PRO A 15 -4.61 -3.96 -10.65
N PHE A 16 -5.03 -4.88 -9.76
CA PHE A 16 -6.30 -4.82 -9.04
C PHE A 16 -6.06 -5.11 -7.55
N GLY A 17 -5.38 -4.18 -6.90
CA GLY A 17 -4.82 -4.36 -5.56
C GLY A 17 -5.82 -4.66 -4.45
N GLY A 18 -7.04 -4.15 -4.57
CA GLY A 18 -8.10 -4.23 -3.58
C GLY A 18 -7.58 -3.94 -2.18
N SER A 19 -7.82 -4.86 -1.25
CA SER A 19 -7.38 -4.74 0.15
C SER A 19 -5.88 -4.95 0.41
N GLY A 20 -5.03 -5.02 -0.63
CA GLY A 20 -3.57 -5.09 -0.51
C GLY A 20 -3.01 -6.47 -0.17
N THR A 21 -3.73 -7.56 -0.46
CA THR A 21 -3.28 -8.93 -0.13
C THR A 21 -1.96 -9.27 -0.84
N THR A 22 -1.80 -8.92 -2.11
CA THR A 22 -0.56 -9.15 -2.88
C THR A 22 0.62 -8.39 -2.29
N LEU A 23 0.41 -7.13 -1.87
CA LEU A 23 1.43 -6.30 -1.22
C LEU A 23 1.97 -6.97 0.06
N ILE A 24 1.06 -7.45 0.92
CA ILE A 24 1.43 -8.12 2.18
C ILE A 24 2.13 -9.46 1.93
N ALA A 25 1.61 -10.25 0.99
CA ALA A 25 2.20 -11.54 0.64
C ALA A 25 3.61 -11.37 0.06
N ALA A 26 3.82 -10.40 -0.82
CA ALA A 26 5.14 -10.08 -1.36
C ALA A 26 6.11 -9.67 -0.25
N HIS A 27 5.71 -8.75 0.65
CA HIS A 27 6.53 -8.34 1.79
C HIS A 27 6.96 -9.54 2.65
N ARG A 28 6.01 -10.35 3.10
CA ARG A 28 6.27 -11.52 3.98
C ARG A 28 7.18 -12.56 3.32
N THR A 29 7.13 -12.67 2.00
CA THR A 29 7.89 -13.66 1.25
C THR A 29 9.19 -13.10 0.69
N GLY A 30 9.53 -11.84 0.98
CA GLY A 30 10.76 -11.20 0.50
C GLY A 30 10.76 -10.91 -1.00
N ARG A 31 9.59 -10.61 -1.57
CA ARG A 31 9.40 -10.09 -2.93
C ARG A 31 9.03 -8.60 -2.85
N ARG A 32 9.07 -7.93 -3.99
CA ARG A 32 8.58 -6.56 -4.14
C ARG A 32 7.24 -6.60 -4.86
N ALA A 33 6.25 -5.86 -4.37
CA ALA A 33 5.00 -5.69 -5.12
C ALA A 33 4.97 -4.34 -5.83
N ARG A 34 4.29 -4.31 -6.98
CA ARG A 34 3.79 -3.11 -7.66
C ARG A 34 2.29 -3.29 -7.77
N VAL A 35 1.53 -2.48 -7.04
CA VAL A 35 0.09 -2.63 -6.91
C VAL A 35 -0.58 -1.37 -7.39
N ILE A 36 -1.63 -1.52 -8.18
CA ILE A 36 -2.49 -0.43 -8.66
C ILE A 36 -3.88 -0.68 -8.10
N GLU A 37 -4.52 0.36 -7.60
CA GLU A 37 -5.91 0.34 -7.18
C GLU A 37 -6.54 1.68 -7.56
N LEU A 38 -7.77 1.63 -8.07
CA LEU A 38 -8.50 2.79 -8.57
C LEU A 38 -9.42 3.37 -7.49
N ASP A 39 -10.03 2.50 -6.69
CA ASP A 39 -10.94 2.93 -5.63
C ASP A 39 -10.16 3.41 -4.42
N GLU A 40 -10.37 4.68 -4.08
CA GLU A 40 -9.68 5.33 -2.98
C GLU A 40 -9.88 4.62 -1.63
N LYS A 41 -11.07 4.08 -1.35
CA LYS A 41 -11.36 3.38 -0.10
C LYS A 41 -10.54 2.09 -0.01
N TYR A 42 -10.31 1.43 -1.15
CA TYR A 42 -9.43 0.27 -1.20
C TYR A 42 -7.95 0.64 -1.09
N CYS A 43 -7.50 1.74 -1.71
CA CYS A 43 -6.15 2.30 -1.50
C CYS A 43 -5.87 2.51 0.00
N ASP A 44 -6.80 3.19 0.68
CA ASP A 44 -6.74 3.45 2.12
C ASP A 44 -6.69 2.16 2.95
N THR A 45 -7.58 1.23 2.63
CA THR A 45 -7.64 -0.06 3.30
C THR A 45 -6.33 -0.82 3.15
N ALA A 46 -5.77 -0.88 1.94
CA ALA A 46 -4.50 -1.55 1.66
C ALA A 46 -3.33 -0.92 2.43
N LEU A 47 -3.21 0.41 2.43
CA LEU A 47 -2.14 1.14 3.11
C LEU A 47 -2.20 0.96 4.63
N ARG A 48 -3.38 1.14 5.24
CA ARG A 48 -3.56 0.95 6.70
C ARG A 48 -3.32 -0.50 7.11
N ARG A 49 -3.79 -1.46 6.30
CA ARG A 49 -3.57 -2.89 6.55
C ARG A 49 -2.08 -3.24 6.44
N TYR A 50 -1.38 -2.73 5.45
CA TYR A 50 0.07 -2.90 5.29
C TYR A 50 0.83 -2.33 6.50
N ARG A 51 0.54 -1.08 6.90
CA ARG A 51 1.13 -0.43 8.08
C ARG A 51 0.99 -1.29 9.33
N ARG A 52 -0.23 -1.75 9.62
CA ARG A 52 -0.53 -2.59 10.78
C ARG A 52 0.23 -3.92 10.80
N ILE A 53 0.41 -4.56 9.65
CA ILE A 53 1.02 -5.89 9.57
C ILE A 53 2.54 -5.84 9.57
N THR A 54 3.11 -4.82 8.92
CA THR A 54 4.57 -4.71 8.69
C THR A 54 5.25 -3.79 9.69
N ASN A 55 4.48 -3.01 10.45
CA ASN A 55 4.96 -1.92 11.30
C ASN A 55 5.80 -0.88 10.53
N SER A 56 5.56 -0.76 9.22
CA SER A 56 6.19 0.21 8.32
C SER A 56 5.16 1.24 7.90
N ASP A 57 5.46 2.51 8.09
CA ASP A 57 4.58 3.59 7.65
C ASP A 57 4.78 3.85 6.14
N PRO A 58 3.72 3.73 5.30
CA PRO A 58 3.83 4.01 3.87
C PRO A 58 4.29 5.45 3.61
N VAL A 59 5.07 5.66 2.55
CA VAL A 59 5.57 6.98 2.16
C VAL A 59 4.99 7.36 0.81
N HIS A 60 4.41 8.55 0.73
CA HIS A 60 3.97 9.12 -0.53
C HIS A 60 5.19 9.59 -1.33
N LEU A 61 5.40 8.99 -2.50
CA LEU A 61 6.65 9.16 -3.25
C LEU A 61 6.90 10.62 -3.69
N ALA A 62 5.85 11.36 -4.06
CA ALA A 62 6.02 12.72 -4.58
C ALA A 62 6.33 13.74 -3.48
N THR A 63 5.77 13.57 -2.27
CA THR A 63 5.95 14.53 -1.17
C THR A 63 6.98 14.06 -0.14
N GLY A 64 7.35 12.78 -0.13
CA GLY A 64 8.21 12.18 0.89
C GLY A 64 7.56 12.04 2.26
N ARG A 65 6.29 12.42 2.42
CA ARG A 65 5.56 12.35 3.68
C ARG A 65 5.05 10.94 3.95
N THR A 66 5.03 10.54 5.21
CA THR A 66 4.43 9.26 5.60
C THR A 66 2.91 9.34 5.62
N LEU A 67 2.21 8.21 5.58
CA LEU A 67 0.76 8.16 5.70
C LEU A 67 0.30 8.81 7.01
N SER A 68 0.99 8.57 8.12
CA SER A 68 0.64 9.21 9.40
C SER A 68 0.79 10.74 9.33
N ALA A 69 1.86 11.24 8.72
CA ALA A 69 2.07 12.67 8.55
C ALA A 69 1.06 13.32 7.58
N LEU A 70 0.49 12.56 6.65
CA LEU A 70 -0.60 13.01 5.79
C LEU A 70 -1.95 12.99 6.54
N GLU A 71 -2.21 11.95 7.34
CA GLU A 71 -3.42 11.84 8.16
C GLU A 71 -3.53 12.96 9.22
N GLU A 72 -2.41 13.56 9.65
CA GLU A 72 -2.38 14.70 10.56
C GLU A 72 -2.59 16.06 9.86
N ASP A 73 -2.39 16.12 8.54
CA ASP A 73 -2.51 17.35 7.77
C ASP A 73 -3.98 17.81 7.70
N GLU A 74 -4.25 19.09 7.99
CA GLU A 74 -5.62 19.61 7.97
C GLU A 74 -6.18 19.75 6.57
N ASP A 75 -5.35 20.11 5.58
CA ASP A 75 -5.79 20.25 4.19
C ASP A 75 -6.16 18.87 3.63
N PHE A 76 -5.30 17.86 3.89
CA PHE A 76 -5.58 16.48 3.48
C PHE A 76 -6.84 15.91 4.15
N ARG A 77 -7.03 16.18 5.45
CA ARG A 77 -8.24 15.74 6.18
C ARG A 77 -9.50 16.42 5.66
N PHE A 78 -9.41 17.70 5.28
CA PHE A 78 -10.54 18.44 4.74
C PHE A 78 -10.97 17.89 3.37
N GLU A 79 -10.03 17.68 2.45
CA GLU A 79 -10.31 17.08 1.14
C GLU A 79 -11.03 15.72 1.28
N ARG A 80 -10.55 14.89 2.20
CA ARG A 80 -11.08 13.53 2.47
C ARG A 80 -12.44 13.53 3.16
N ALA A 81 -12.82 14.60 3.83
CA ALA A 81 -14.11 14.73 4.50
C ALA A 81 -15.24 15.12 3.54
N LEU A 82 -14.91 15.56 2.32
CA LEU A 82 -15.86 16.03 1.31
C LEU A 82 -16.34 14.92 0.36
N GLU A 83 -15.74 13.73 0.41
CA GLU A 83 -16.04 12.55 -0.42
C GLU A 83 -16.81 11.44 0.33
#